data_AF-A0A7S2MAY2-F1
#
_entry.id   AF-A0A7S2MAY2-F1
#
_cell.length_a   1.000
_cell.length_b   1.000
_cell.length_c   1.000
_cell.angle_alpha   90.00
_cell.angle_beta   90.00
_cell.angle_gamma   90.00
#
_symmetry.space_group_name_H-M   'P 1'
#
loop_
_entity.id
_entity.type
_entity.pdbx_description
1 polymer ?
#
loop_
_entity_poly.entity_id
_entity_poly.type
_entity_poly.pdbx_seq_one_letter_code
_entity_poly.pdbx_strand_id
1 'polypeptide(L)'
;MPKPPGGVMNVMYCIVCLNPSKEKLHETWPDAKKLLTNNQFLNLLKSYDKDNIPNKAIRSVKKYFQDPKFNHEGLLKVSQAGAGLFIWVDAIVKYHEVATKVEPLKAKVKEMEMAQRKTNKELGDLQIELAALSKDLAELNENFGKANTELQDLQLQATLMEKRLAAASKLIIGLTGERSRWTTDVDSLKQQKVRLVGDCLLAASFLSYSGAFNN
;
A
#
# COMPACT_ATOMS: atom_id res chain seq x y z
N MET A 1 -55.25 47.24 23.69
CA MET A 1 -55.18 45.80 24.05
C MET A 1 -54.56 45.66 25.43
N PRO A 2 -55.24 45.04 26.39
CA PRO A 2 -54.72 44.83 27.73
C PRO A 2 -53.48 43.93 27.72
N LYS A 3 -52.65 44.08 28.76
CA LYS A 3 -51.38 43.36 28.94
C LYS A 3 -51.66 41.83 28.97
N PRO A 4 -51.08 41.04 28.05
CA PRO A 4 -51.38 39.61 27.98
C PRO A 4 -50.84 38.83 29.18
N PRO A 5 -51.22 37.56 29.34
CA PRO A 5 -50.70 36.69 30.39
C PRO A 5 -49.17 36.57 30.33
N GLY A 6 -48.52 36.48 31.50
CA GLY A 6 -47.06 36.49 31.61
C GLY A 6 -46.35 35.41 30.77
N GLY A 7 -46.94 34.21 30.65
CA GLY A 7 -46.40 33.13 29.82
C GLY A 7 -46.32 33.49 28.34
N VAL A 8 -47.34 34.16 27.78
CA VAL A 8 -47.35 34.58 26.37
C VAL A 8 -46.33 35.70 26.12
N MET A 9 -46.15 36.59 27.10
CA MET A 9 -45.10 37.61 27.07
C MET A 9 -43.70 36.98 27.02
N ASN A 10 -43.45 35.95 27.82
CA ASN A 10 -42.15 35.25 27.85
C ASN A 10 -41.83 34.57 26.52
N VAL A 11 -42.81 33.95 25.85
CA VAL A 11 -42.63 33.40 24.49
C VAL A 11 -42.24 34.50 23.51
N MET A 12 -42.90 35.66 23.60
CA MET A 12 -42.61 36.76 22.69
C MET A 12 -41.24 37.39 22.94
N TYR A 13 -40.81 37.49 24.19
CA TYR A 13 -39.44 37.91 24.51
C TYR A 13 -38.40 36.92 23.98
N CYS A 14 -38.68 35.61 24.03
CA CYS A 14 -37.80 34.61 23.39
C CYS A 14 -37.67 34.83 21.88
N ILE A 15 -38.78 35.16 21.20
CA ILE A 15 -38.77 35.44 19.76
C ILE A 15 -38.01 36.74 19.44
N VAL A 16 -38.16 37.77 20.28
CA VAL A 16 -37.39 39.03 20.15
C VAL A 16 -35.88 38.77 20.36
N CYS A 17 -35.51 37.92 21.32
CA CYS A 17 -34.11 37.50 21.55
C CYS A 17 -33.51 36.74 20.35
N LEU A 18 -34.31 35.92 19.66
CA LEU A 18 -33.90 35.24 18.43
C LEU A 18 -33.82 36.18 17.23
N ASN A 19 -34.44 37.36 17.33
CA ASN A 19 -34.41 38.45 16.37
C ASN A 19 -34.58 38.03 14.89
N PRO A 20 -35.71 37.41 14.52
CA PRO A 20 -35.97 36.99 13.14
C PRO A 20 -36.06 38.16 12.15
N SER A 21 -36.31 39.38 12.64
CA SER A 21 -36.41 40.60 11.81
C SER A 21 -35.06 41.30 11.57
N LYS A 22 -33.97 40.86 12.22
CA LYS A 22 -32.63 41.50 12.21
C LYS A 22 -32.62 42.99 12.63
N GLU A 23 -33.70 43.48 13.23
CA GLU A 23 -33.80 44.85 13.76
C GLU A 23 -33.18 44.92 15.16
N LYS A 24 -32.73 46.10 15.59
CA LYS A 24 -32.31 46.31 16.99
C LYS A 24 -33.56 46.42 17.87
N LEU A 25 -33.98 45.30 18.42
CA LEU A 25 -35.10 45.20 19.36
C LEU A 25 -34.58 44.91 20.76
N HIS A 26 -35.20 45.52 21.77
CA HIS A 26 -34.91 45.27 23.16
C HIS A 26 -35.94 44.29 23.74
N GLU A 27 -35.63 43.64 24.87
CA GLU A 27 -36.53 42.71 25.58
C GLU A 27 -37.68 43.47 26.27
N THR A 28 -38.45 44.24 25.50
CA THR A 28 -39.53 45.10 25.97
C THR A 28 -40.84 44.75 25.26
N TRP A 29 -41.95 44.89 25.97
CA TRP A 29 -43.28 44.60 25.42
C TRP A 29 -43.64 45.44 24.16
N PRO A 30 -43.26 46.73 24.06
CA PRO A 30 -43.47 47.51 22.84
C PRO A 30 -42.81 46.89 21.61
N ASP A 31 -41.58 46.40 21.75
CA ASP A 31 -40.80 45.79 20.65
C ASP A 31 -41.37 44.44 20.25
N ALA A 32 -41.72 43.61 21.24
CA ALA A 32 -42.47 42.37 21.05
C ALA A 32 -43.78 42.61 20.30
N LYS A 33 -44.54 43.64 20.68
CA LYS A 33 -45.80 44.00 20.03
C LYS A 33 -45.58 44.47 18.59
N LYS A 34 -44.54 45.27 18.33
CA LYS A 34 -44.18 45.74 16.98
C LYS A 34 -43.92 44.55 16.04
N LEU A 35 -43.22 43.54 16.53
CA LEU A 35 -42.89 42.34 15.77
C LEU A 35 -44.12 41.45 15.51
N LEU A 36 -45.03 41.34 16.49
CA LEU A 36 -46.34 40.67 16.34
C LEU A 36 -47.28 41.37 15.35
N THR A 37 -47.22 42.70 15.27
CA THR A 37 -48.11 43.51 14.41
C THR A 37 -47.61 43.54 12.96
N ASN A 38 -46.43 42.98 12.68
CA ASN A 38 -45.89 42.90 11.33
C ASN A 38 -46.59 41.79 10.52
N ASN A 39 -47.18 42.16 9.38
CA ASN A 39 -47.87 41.23 8.48
C ASN A 39 -46.96 40.10 7.93
N GLN A 40 -45.64 40.29 7.94
CA GLN A 40 -44.65 39.30 7.49
C GLN A 40 -44.09 38.42 8.62
N PHE A 41 -44.57 38.58 9.86
CA PHE A 41 -44.03 37.89 11.04
C PHE A 41 -43.90 36.37 10.87
N LEU A 42 -44.96 35.70 10.42
CA LEU A 42 -44.94 34.24 10.22
C LEU A 42 -43.98 33.82 9.12
N ASN A 43 -43.81 34.64 8.08
CA ASN A 43 -42.85 34.36 7.00
C ASN A 43 -41.42 34.46 7.53
N LEU A 44 -41.13 35.48 8.35
CA LEU A 44 -39.83 35.65 9.00
C LEU A 44 -39.47 34.47 9.91
N LEU A 45 -40.45 33.88 10.61
CA LEU A 45 -40.23 32.68 11.43
C LEU A 45 -39.97 31.42 10.58
N LYS A 46 -40.65 31.29 9.44
CA LYS A 46 -40.47 30.15 8.53
C LYS A 46 -39.14 30.21 7.77
N SER A 47 -38.73 31.39 7.33
CA SER A 47 -37.47 31.63 6.62
C SER A 47 -36.31 31.95 7.55
N TYR A 48 -36.45 31.68 8.86
CA TYR A 48 -35.42 31.98 9.84
C TYR A 48 -34.17 31.15 9.58
N ASP A 49 -33.02 31.81 9.63
CA ASP A 49 -31.72 31.18 9.49
C ASP A 49 -31.37 30.41 10.77
N LYS A 50 -31.82 29.16 10.82
CA LYS A 50 -31.63 28.25 11.95
C LYS A 50 -30.20 27.76 12.12
N ASP A 51 -29.36 27.90 11.09
CA ASP A 51 -27.99 27.39 11.06
C ASP A 51 -27.02 28.44 11.62
N ASN A 52 -27.31 29.74 11.46
CA ASN A 52 -26.43 30.83 11.92
C ASN A 52 -27.00 31.63 13.11
N ILE A 53 -27.31 30.95 14.21
CA ILE A 53 -27.84 31.60 15.43
C ILE A 53 -26.69 31.93 16.39
N PRO A 54 -26.57 33.20 16.85
CA PRO A 54 -25.55 33.54 17.84
C PRO A 54 -25.82 32.86 19.18
N ASN A 55 -24.79 32.25 19.77
CA ASN A 55 -24.84 31.59 21.08
C ASN A 55 -25.43 32.48 22.19
N LYS A 56 -25.26 33.81 22.09
CA LYS A 56 -25.83 34.78 23.02
C LYS A 56 -27.37 34.76 23.01
N ALA A 57 -28.00 34.68 21.83
CA ALA A 57 -29.45 34.65 21.69
C ALA A 57 -30.03 33.37 22.32
N ILE A 58 -29.43 32.21 22.03
CA ILE A 58 -29.84 30.93 22.62
C ILE A 58 -29.69 30.93 24.14
N ARG A 59 -28.61 31.50 24.69
CA ARG A 59 -28.42 31.63 26.15
C ARG A 59 -29.49 32.52 26.79
N SER A 60 -29.86 33.64 26.17
CA SER A 60 -30.95 34.50 26.65
C SER A 60 -32.29 33.78 26.65
N VAL A 61 -32.60 33.05 25.57
CA VAL A 61 -33.82 32.26 25.45
C VAL A 61 -33.89 31.17 26.52
N LYS A 62 -32.80 30.42 26.75
CA LYS A 62 -32.74 29.35 27.77
C LYS A 62 -33.04 29.81 29.19
N LYS A 63 -32.82 31.08 29.54
CA LYS A 63 -33.18 31.62 30.87
C LYS A 63 -34.68 31.51 31.12
N TYR A 64 -35.50 31.71 30.10
CA TYR A 64 -36.96 31.61 30.19
C TYR A 64 -37.42 30.15 30.33
N PHE A 65 -36.67 29.19 29.80
CA PHE A 65 -36.94 27.75 29.93
C PHE A 65 -36.57 27.17 31.31
N GLN A 66 -35.92 27.93 32.19
CA GLN A 66 -35.62 27.50 33.56
C GLN A 66 -36.84 27.57 34.49
N ASP A 67 -37.86 28.36 34.14
CA ASP A 67 -39.09 28.46 34.91
C ASP A 67 -39.99 27.24 34.61
N PRO A 68 -40.30 26.37 35.60
CA PRO A 68 -41.17 25.21 35.41
C PRO A 68 -42.59 25.55 34.92
N LYS A 69 -43.02 26.81 35.11
CA LYS A 69 -44.31 27.32 34.63
C LYS A 69 -44.30 27.65 33.13
N PHE A 70 -43.13 27.69 32.50
CA PHE A 70 -42.95 27.99 31.08
C PHE A 70 -42.86 26.70 30.25
N ASN A 71 -43.97 25.98 30.20
CA ASN A 71 -44.10 24.73 29.44
C ASN A 71 -45.26 24.78 28.44
N HIS A 72 -45.22 23.90 27.45
CA HIS A 72 -46.23 23.85 26.40
C HIS A 72 -47.65 23.66 26.97
N GLU A 73 -47.85 22.72 27.90
CA GLU A 73 -49.17 22.44 28.48
C GLU A 73 -49.77 23.63 29.25
N GLY A 74 -48.95 24.38 29.98
CA GLY A 74 -49.35 25.58 30.70
C GLY A 74 -49.69 26.73 29.75
N LEU A 75 -48.93 26.89 28.67
CA LEU A 75 -49.21 27.87 27.62
C LEU A 75 -50.44 27.52 26.79
N LEU A 76 -50.71 26.25 26.52
CA LEU A 76 -51.88 25.80 25.76
C LEU A 76 -53.19 26.13 26.47
N LYS A 77 -53.21 26.00 27.80
CA LYS A 77 -54.37 26.39 28.65
C LYS A 77 -54.66 27.90 28.61
N VAL A 78 -53.67 28.71 28.26
CA VAL A 78 -53.74 30.18 28.30
C VAL A 78 -53.90 30.78 26.90
N SER A 79 -53.22 30.24 25.89
CA SER A 79 -53.26 30.69 24.50
C SER A 79 -52.76 29.63 23.52
N GLN A 80 -53.63 29.22 22.60
CA GLN A 80 -53.26 28.30 21.52
C GLN A 80 -52.19 28.88 20.57
N ALA A 81 -52.28 30.17 20.25
CA ALA A 81 -51.29 30.85 19.42
C ALA A 81 -49.93 30.97 20.14
N GLY A 82 -49.94 31.26 21.44
CA GLY A 82 -48.73 31.30 22.27
C GLY A 82 -48.06 29.93 22.39
N ALA A 83 -48.85 28.86 22.48
CA ALA A 83 -48.35 27.47 22.46
C ALA A 83 -47.66 27.12 21.12
N GLY A 84 -48.24 27.47 19.98
CA GLY A 84 -47.62 27.25 18.66
C GLY A 84 -46.28 27.98 18.51
N LEU A 85 -46.19 29.21 19.00
CA LEU A 85 -44.95 29.99 19.02
C LEU A 85 -43.91 29.41 19.98
N PHE A 86 -44.33 28.88 21.14
CA PHE A 86 -43.44 28.19 22.07
C PHE A 86 -42.80 26.95 21.43
N ILE A 87 -43.58 26.14 20.70
CA ILE A 87 -43.06 24.96 19.97
C ILE A 87 -41.99 25.38 18.97
N TRP A 88 -42.19 26.48 18.24
CA TRP A 88 -41.18 26.99 17.31
C TRP A 88 -39.89 27.38 18.02
N VAL A 89 -39.98 28.12 19.14
CA VAL A 89 -38.79 28.51 19.93
C VAL A 89 -38.07 27.28 20.48
N ASP A 90 -38.80 26.31 21.04
CA ASP A 90 -38.26 25.06 21.57
C ASP A 90 -37.56 24.24 20.46
N ALA A 91 -38.18 24.14 19.28
CA ALA A 91 -37.59 23.46 18.12
C ALA A 91 -36.30 24.12 17.64
N ILE A 92 -36.24 25.46 17.62
CA ILE A 92 -35.04 26.22 17.24
C ILE A 92 -33.90 26.00 18.25
N VAL A 93 -34.19 26.01 19.55
CA VAL A 93 -33.19 25.76 20.59
C VAL A 93 -32.64 24.34 20.50
N LYS A 94 -33.53 23.34 20.35
CA LYS A 94 -33.12 21.93 20.18
C LYS A 94 -32.32 21.72 18.89
N TYR A 95 -32.74 22.34 17.79
CA TYR A 95 -32.01 22.28 16.53
C TYR A 95 -30.59 22.82 16.69
N HIS A 96 -30.43 24.00 17.31
CA HIS A 96 -29.12 24.62 17.53
C HIS A 96 -28.18 23.72 18.35
N GLU A 97 -28.68 23.11 19.42
CA GLU A 97 -27.89 22.18 20.25
C GLU A 97 -27.40 20.95 19.47
N VAL A 98 -28.26 20.40 18.62
CA VAL A 98 -27.93 19.24 17.79
C VAL A 98 -26.99 19.65 16.67
N ALA A 99 -27.26 20.75 15.96
CA ALA A 99 -26.42 21.27 14.88
C ALA A 99 -25.00 21.55 15.37
N THR A 100 -24.85 22.22 16.51
CA THR A 100 -23.54 22.51 17.13
C THR A 100 -22.74 21.23 17.41
N LYS A 101 -23.40 20.12 17.75
CA LYS A 101 -22.74 18.83 17.97
C LYS A 101 -22.46 18.07 16.67
N VAL A 102 -23.36 18.17 15.69
CA VAL A 102 -23.35 17.35 14.47
C VAL A 102 -22.47 17.96 13.37
N GLU A 103 -22.39 19.28 13.26
CA GLU A 103 -21.53 19.97 12.29
C GLU A 103 -20.04 19.59 12.39
N PRO A 104 -19.39 19.63 13.57
CA PRO A 104 -17.99 19.23 13.67
C PRO A 104 -17.80 17.74 13.34
N LEU A 105 -18.78 16.90 13.68
CA LEU A 105 -18.74 15.47 13.34
C LEU A 105 -18.85 15.26 11.82
N LYS A 106 -19.76 15.95 11.15
CA LYS A 106 -19.89 15.91 9.67
C LYS A 106 -18.62 16.39 8.98
N ALA A 107 -18.03 17.48 9.46
CA ALA A 107 -16.77 18.00 8.94
C ALA A 107 -15.63 16.97 9.11
N LYS A 108 -15.52 16.36 10.29
CA LYS A 108 -14.52 15.32 10.58
C LYS A 108 -14.73 14.06 9.75
N VAL A 109 -15.98 13.61 9.55
CA VAL A 109 -16.30 12.47 8.67
C VAL A 109 -15.83 12.77 7.26
N LYS A 110 -16.16 13.96 6.72
CA LYS A 110 -15.74 14.37 5.39
C LYS A 110 -14.21 14.40 5.24
N GLU A 111 -13.50 14.91 6.25
CA GLU A 111 -12.04 14.91 6.28
C GLU A 111 -11.46 13.49 6.27
N MET A 112 -11.97 12.62 7.14
CA MET A 112 -11.54 11.22 7.22
C MET A 112 -11.83 10.45 5.93
N GLU A 113 -12.98 10.66 5.30
CA GLU A 113 -13.33 10.05 4.00
C GLU A 113 -12.39 10.52 2.89
N MET A 114 -12.02 11.81 2.86
CA MET A 114 -11.04 12.32 1.89
C MET A 114 -9.66 11.70 2.12
N ALA A 115 -9.21 11.62 3.37
CA ALA A 115 -7.95 10.98 3.73
C ALA A 115 -7.94 9.49 3.35
N GLN A 116 -9.01 8.75 3.68
CA GLN A 116 -9.18 7.34 3.34
C GLN A 116 -9.16 7.10 1.83
N ARG A 117 -9.81 7.97 1.04
CA ARG A 117 -9.76 7.87 -0.42
C ARG A 117 -8.35 8.08 -0.95
N LYS A 118 -7.57 8.98 -0.36
CA LYS A 118 -6.19 9.24 -0.76
C LYS A 118 -5.30 8.03 -0.45
N THR A 119 -5.34 7.52 0.78
CA THR A 119 -4.53 6.36 1.19
C THR A 119 -4.92 5.09 0.43
N ASN A 120 -6.20 4.86 0.15
CA ASN A 120 -6.62 3.71 -0.65
C ASN A 120 -6.13 3.77 -2.10
N LYS A 121 -6.02 4.98 -2.69
CA LYS A 121 -5.43 5.16 -4.02
C LYS A 121 -3.93 4.83 -3.99
N GLU A 122 -3.20 5.43 -3.06
CA GLU A 122 -1.76 5.17 -2.87
C GLU A 122 -1.49 3.67 -2.64
N LEU A 123 -2.32 3.01 -1.85
CA LEU A 123 -2.24 1.58 -1.61
C LEU A 123 -2.49 0.76 -2.89
N GLY A 124 -3.48 1.13 -3.69
CA GLY A 124 -3.75 0.48 -4.98
C GLY A 124 -2.58 0.62 -5.96
N ASP A 125 -2.01 1.82 -6.07
CA ASP A 125 -0.86 2.09 -6.93
C ASP A 125 0.36 1.26 -6.49
N LEU A 126 0.65 1.22 -5.18
CA LEU A 126 1.74 0.40 -4.61
C LEU A 126 1.53 -1.10 -4.83
N GLN A 127 0.29 -1.59 -4.76
CA GLN A 127 0.00 -3.00 -5.02
C GLN A 127 0.26 -3.38 -6.48
N ILE A 128 -0.06 -2.49 -7.42
CA ILE A 128 0.22 -2.68 -8.85
C ILE A 128 1.74 -2.72 -9.08
N GLU A 129 2.48 -1.79 -8.49
CA GLU A 129 3.94 -1.74 -8.59
C GLU A 129 4.59 -3.00 -7.99
N LEU A 130 4.13 -3.43 -6.81
CA LEU A 130 4.62 -4.65 -6.15
C LEU A 130 4.34 -5.88 -7.01
N ALA A 131 3.15 -5.99 -7.61
CA ALA A 131 2.80 -7.09 -8.50
C ALA A 131 3.70 -7.13 -9.74
N ALA A 132 4.01 -5.98 -10.34
CA ALA A 132 4.93 -5.88 -11.46
C ALA A 132 6.36 -6.32 -11.05
N LEU A 133 6.88 -5.78 -9.95
CA LEU A 133 8.22 -6.11 -9.47
C LEU A 133 8.36 -7.59 -9.06
N SER A 134 7.33 -8.16 -8.45
CA SER A 134 7.25 -9.58 -8.11
C SER A 134 7.35 -10.46 -9.35
N LYS A 135 6.65 -10.09 -10.42
CA LYS A 135 6.72 -10.78 -11.71
C LYS A 135 8.11 -10.71 -12.32
N ASP A 136 8.71 -9.51 -12.35
CA ASP A 136 10.05 -9.31 -12.90
C ASP A 136 11.11 -10.09 -12.13
N LEU A 137 11.01 -10.13 -10.79
CA LEU A 137 11.88 -10.94 -9.93
C LEU A 137 11.72 -12.44 -10.20
N ALA A 138 10.49 -12.92 -10.40
CA ALA A 138 10.24 -14.32 -10.71
C ALA A 138 10.89 -14.72 -12.04
N GLU A 139 10.72 -13.89 -13.08
CA GLU A 139 11.34 -14.11 -14.39
C GLU A 139 12.87 -14.06 -14.31
N LEU A 140 13.43 -13.08 -13.60
CA LEU A 140 14.87 -12.97 -13.43
C LEU A 140 15.45 -14.16 -12.68
N ASN A 141 14.77 -14.64 -11.65
CA ASN A 141 15.21 -15.81 -10.87
C ASN A 141 15.14 -17.10 -11.71
N GLU A 142 14.12 -17.26 -12.55
CA GLU A 142 14.03 -18.39 -13.49
C GLU A 142 15.18 -18.36 -14.50
N ASN A 143 15.45 -17.19 -15.10
CA ASN A 143 16.54 -17.02 -16.06
C ASN A 143 17.91 -17.24 -15.41
N PHE A 144 18.09 -16.75 -14.18
CA PHE A 144 19.30 -16.99 -13.40
C PHE A 144 19.48 -18.48 -13.13
N GLY A 145 18.42 -19.20 -12.74
CA GLY A 145 18.46 -20.65 -12.56
C GLY A 145 18.93 -21.39 -13.81
N LYS A 146 18.34 -21.07 -14.98
CA LYS A 146 18.72 -21.67 -16.27
C LYS A 146 20.19 -21.38 -16.63
N ALA A 147 20.61 -20.12 -16.52
CA ALA A 147 21.98 -19.71 -16.82
C ALA A 147 22.99 -20.39 -15.89
N ASN A 148 22.65 -20.53 -14.60
CA ASN A 148 23.51 -21.20 -13.63
C ASN A 148 23.62 -22.71 -13.91
N THR A 149 22.54 -23.38 -14.30
CA THR A 149 22.61 -24.80 -14.72
C THR A 149 23.47 -24.98 -15.96
N GLU A 150 23.31 -24.12 -16.97
CA GLU A 150 24.12 -24.16 -18.19
C GLU A 150 25.60 -23.91 -17.89
N LEU A 151 25.90 -22.96 -17.01
CA LEU A 151 27.26 -22.69 -16.54
C LEU A 151 27.87 -23.92 -15.88
N GLN A 152 27.14 -24.60 -14.99
CA GLN A 152 27.63 -25.82 -14.33
C GLN A 152 27.89 -26.94 -15.33
N ASP A 153 27.00 -27.16 -16.30
CA ASP A 153 27.18 -28.17 -17.34
C ASP A 153 28.39 -27.87 -18.22
N LEU A 154 28.58 -26.61 -18.62
CA LEU A 154 29.74 -26.17 -19.39
C LEU A 154 31.05 -26.35 -18.62
N GLN A 155 31.06 -26.05 -17.31
CA GLN A 155 32.22 -26.29 -16.46
C GLN A 155 32.56 -27.79 -16.37
N LEU A 156 31.55 -28.65 -16.20
CA LEU A 156 31.76 -30.10 -16.20
C LEU A 156 32.31 -30.59 -17.54
N GLN A 157 31.75 -30.13 -18.65
CA GLN A 157 32.26 -30.48 -19.99
C GLN A 157 33.69 -29.99 -20.20
N ALA A 158 34.02 -28.77 -19.78
CA ALA A 158 35.36 -28.21 -19.89
C ALA A 158 36.39 -29.05 -19.12
N THR A 159 36.11 -29.39 -17.86
CA THR A 159 37.02 -30.23 -17.05
C THR A 159 37.20 -31.63 -17.63
N LEU A 160 36.15 -32.20 -18.24
CA LEU A 160 36.22 -33.50 -18.90
C LEU A 160 37.03 -33.43 -20.20
N MET A 161 36.86 -32.37 -20.99
CA MET A 161 37.66 -32.12 -22.20
C MET A 161 39.13 -31.91 -21.85
N GLU A 162 39.44 -31.17 -20.78
CA GLU A 162 40.81 -30.97 -20.29
C GLU A 162 41.48 -32.31 -19.94
N LYS A 163 40.78 -33.19 -19.19
CA LYS A 163 41.27 -34.54 -18.87
C LYS A 163 41.51 -35.38 -20.13
N ARG A 164 40.58 -35.33 -21.09
CA ARG A 164 40.72 -36.04 -22.37
C ARG A 164 41.91 -35.52 -23.17
N LEU A 165 42.10 -34.21 -23.22
CA LEU A 165 43.22 -33.57 -23.92
C LEU A 165 44.55 -33.95 -23.28
N ALA A 166 44.65 -33.95 -21.95
CA ALA A 166 45.83 -34.38 -21.22
C ALA A 166 46.18 -35.86 -21.51
N ALA A 167 45.17 -36.74 -21.50
CA ALA A 167 45.35 -38.15 -21.84
C ALA A 167 45.80 -38.34 -23.30
N ALA A 168 45.17 -37.64 -24.26
CA ALA A 168 45.53 -37.68 -25.67
C ALA A 168 46.97 -37.18 -25.90
N SER A 169 47.37 -36.09 -25.24
CA SER A 169 48.74 -35.56 -25.29
C SER A 169 49.74 -36.61 -24.79
N LYS A 170 49.48 -37.24 -23.64
CA LYS A 170 50.33 -38.31 -23.11
C LYS A 170 50.44 -39.50 -24.06
N LEU A 171 49.34 -39.91 -24.69
CA LEU A 171 49.34 -40.99 -25.69
C LEU A 171 50.18 -40.61 -26.92
N ILE A 172 50.06 -39.39 -27.43
CA ILE A 172 50.85 -38.91 -28.57
C ILE A 172 52.34 -38.95 -28.24
N ILE A 173 52.74 -38.45 -27.07
CA ILE A 173 54.13 -38.47 -26.62
C ILE A 173 54.64 -39.91 -26.51
N GLY A 174 53.88 -40.79 -25.85
CA GLY A 174 54.23 -42.21 -25.70
C GLY A 174 54.38 -42.94 -27.04
N LEU A 175 53.41 -42.78 -27.95
CA LEU A 175 53.42 -43.38 -29.28
C LEU A 175 54.56 -42.84 -30.15
N THR A 176 54.92 -41.56 -30.00
CA THR A 176 56.06 -40.98 -30.72
C THR A 176 57.38 -41.58 -30.26
N GLY A 177 57.56 -41.76 -28.94
CA GLY A 177 58.71 -42.46 -28.38
C GLY A 177 58.80 -43.92 -28.85
N GLU A 178 57.68 -44.64 -28.81
CA GLU A 178 57.60 -46.03 -29.26
C GLU A 178 57.88 -46.18 -30.76
N ARG A 179 57.34 -45.27 -31.59
CA ARG A 179 57.64 -45.20 -33.02
C ARG A 179 59.14 -45.03 -33.26
N SER A 180 59.81 -44.15 -32.53
CA SER A 180 61.27 -43.94 -32.64
C SER A 180 62.04 -45.21 -32.26
N ARG A 181 61.64 -45.88 -31.16
CA ARG A 181 62.23 -47.14 -30.72
C ARG A 181 62.06 -48.25 -31.76
N TRP A 182 60.84 -48.49 -32.24
CA TRP A 182 60.58 -49.50 -33.28
C TRP A 182 61.31 -49.20 -34.57
N THR A 183 61.47 -47.92 -34.95
CA THR A 183 62.25 -47.55 -36.13
C THR A 183 63.71 -47.98 -35.96
N THR A 184 64.29 -47.70 -34.80
CA THR A 184 65.66 -48.13 -34.44
C THR A 184 65.80 -49.66 -34.42
N ASP A 185 64.85 -50.36 -33.79
CA ASP A 185 64.85 -51.83 -33.70
C ASP A 185 64.76 -52.48 -35.08
N VAL A 186 63.89 -51.96 -35.95
CA VAL A 186 63.76 -52.42 -37.34
C VAL A 186 65.07 -52.23 -38.09
N ASP A 187 65.75 -51.10 -37.94
CA ASP A 187 67.03 -50.86 -38.61
C ASP A 187 68.16 -51.75 -38.06
N SER A 188 68.19 -51.99 -36.74
CA SER A 188 69.11 -52.94 -36.10
C SER A 188 68.88 -54.37 -36.62
N LEU A 189 67.63 -54.84 -36.67
CA LEU A 189 67.26 -56.16 -37.18
C LEU A 189 67.62 -56.31 -38.67
N LYS A 190 67.46 -55.27 -39.49
CA LYS A 190 67.94 -55.28 -40.88
C LYS A 190 69.45 -55.49 -40.95
N GLN A 191 70.22 -54.81 -40.11
CA GLN A 191 71.68 -54.98 -40.06
C GLN A 191 72.09 -56.38 -39.58
N GLN A 192 71.43 -56.91 -38.55
CA GLN A 192 71.66 -58.28 -38.06
C GLN A 192 71.34 -59.31 -39.15
N LYS A 193 70.24 -59.13 -39.89
CA LYS A 193 69.87 -60.01 -41.00
C LYS A 193 70.97 -60.12 -42.06
N VAL A 194 71.68 -59.02 -42.36
CA VAL A 194 72.80 -59.02 -43.31
C VAL A 194 74.01 -59.82 -42.79
N ARG A 195 74.29 -59.74 -41.48
CA ARG A 195 75.45 -60.40 -40.85
C ARG A 195 75.19 -61.85 -40.41
N LEU A 196 73.92 -62.24 -40.31
CA LEU A 196 73.45 -63.52 -39.75
C LEU A 196 74.18 -64.75 -40.30
N VAL A 197 74.36 -64.83 -41.62
CA VAL A 197 75.03 -65.99 -42.25
C VAL A 197 76.48 -66.09 -41.80
N GLY A 198 77.18 -64.95 -41.71
CA GLY A 198 78.56 -64.89 -41.23
C GLY A 198 78.68 -65.20 -39.75
N ASP A 199 77.79 -64.63 -38.92
CA ASP A 199 77.76 -64.88 -37.47
C ASP A 199 77.47 -66.37 -37.18
N CYS A 200 76.52 -66.99 -37.89
CA CYS A 200 76.24 -68.43 -37.78
C CYS A 200 77.45 -69.28 -38.20
N LEU A 201 78.15 -68.93 -39.27
CA LEU A 201 79.33 -69.66 -39.73
C LEU A 201 80.48 -69.58 -38.71
N LEU A 202 80.76 -68.39 -38.17
CA LEU A 202 81.79 -68.19 -37.16
C LEU A 202 81.45 -68.92 -35.85
N ALA A 203 80.20 -68.84 -35.39
CA ALA A 203 79.74 -69.57 -34.20
C ALA A 203 79.85 -71.09 -34.39
N ALA A 204 79.43 -71.63 -35.55
CA ALA A 204 79.56 -73.05 -35.86
C ALA A 204 81.02 -73.51 -35.94
N SER A 205 81.91 -72.69 -36.54
CA SER A 205 83.35 -72.94 -36.61
C SER A 205 83.99 -72.96 -35.22
N PHE A 206 83.71 -71.96 -34.38
CA PHE A 206 84.20 -71.87 -33.01
C PHE A 206 83.76 -73.07 -32.17
N LEU A 207 82.47 -73.42 -32.19
CA LEU A 207 81.94 -74.59 -31.48
C LEU A 207 82.58 -75.91 -31.94
N SER A 208 82.82 -76.05 -33.24
CA SER A 208 83.37 -77.29 -33.81
C SER A 208 84.87 -77.46 -33.52
N TYR A 209 85.65 -76.38 -33.52
CA TYR A 209 87.11 -76.46 -33.49
C TYR A 209 87.75 -75.93 -32.20
N SER A 210 87.22 -74.88 -31.58
CA SER A 210 87.86 -74.25 -30.41
C SER A 210 87.75 -75.06 -29.12
N GLY A 211 86.85 -76.04 -29.05
CA GLY A 211 86.73 -76.94 -27.89
C GLY A 211 87.95 -77.83 -27.65
N ALA A 212 88.75 -78.13 -28.68
CA ALA A 212 89.95 -78.95 -28.57
C ALA A 212 91.19 -78.18 -28.04
N PHE A 213 91.14 -76.85 -28.01
CA PHE A 213 92.30 -75.98 -27.77
C PHE A 213 92.34 -75.30 -26.38
N ASN A 214 91.45 -75.67 -25.45
CA ASN A 214 91.49 -75.20 -24.06
C ASN A 214 91.62 -76.36 -23.06
N ASN A 215 92.72 -77.12 -23.22
CA ASN A 215 93.29 -78.03 -22.22
C ASN A 215 94.66 -77.51 -21.81
#